data_AF-A0A350XNR4-F1
#
_entry.id   AF-A0A350XNR4-F1
#
_cell.length_a   1.000
_cell.length_b   1.000
_cell.length_c   1.000
_cell.angle_alpha   90.00
_cell.angle_beta   90.00
_cell.angle_gamma   90.00
#
_symmetry.space_group_name_H-M   'P 1'
#
loop_
_entity.id
_entity.type
_entity.pdbx_description
1 polymer ?
#
loop_
_entity_poly.entity_id
_entity_poly.type
_entity_poly.pdbx_seq_one_letter_code
_entity_poly.pdbx_strand_id
1 'polypeptide(L)' 'MDELYIEIKTRYVDSGDAKKIIAKKTIIGVVTTGKISKPAKKLLDEAGIAWAENVSKEDFNKPLS' A
#
# COMPACT_ATOMS: atom_id res chain seq x y z
N MET A 1 8.54 -10.70 18.00
CA MET A 1 8.14 -9.50 17.25
C MET A 1 7.42 -9.99 16.03
N ASP A 2 6.25 -9.45 15.72
CA ASP A 2 5.62 -9.71 14.43
C ASP A 2 6.44 -8.98 13.36
N GLU A 3 6.75 -9.67 12.26
CA GLU A 3 7.49 -9.08 11.15
C GLU A 3 6.59 -8.06 10.45
N LEU A 4 7.15 -6.89 10.15
CA LEU A 4 6.42 -5.77 9.54
C LEU A 4 6.65 -5.76 8.03
N TYR A 5 5.58 -5.56 7.26
CA TYR A 5 5.63 -5.67 5.81
C TYR A 5 5.16 -4.38 5.10
N ILE A 6 5.65 -4.22 3.87
CA ILE A 6 5.11 -3.27 2.89
C ILE A 6 4.29 -4.09 1.88
N GLU A 7 3.02 -3.73 1.73
CA GLU A 7 2.15 -4.35 0.74
C GLU A 7 2.32 -3.66 -0.62
N ILE A 8 2.62 -4.44 -1.66
CA ILE A 8 2.76 -3.94 -3.03
C ILE A 8 1.51 -4.32 -3.84
N LYS A 9 0.92 -3.36 -4.55
CA LYS A 9 -0.18 -3.56 -5.50
C LYS A 9 0.16 -3.02 -6.88
N THR A 10 -0.40 -3.62 -7.92
CA THR A 10 -0.23 -3.17 -9.31
C THR A 10 -1.53 -2.66 -9.94
N ARG A 11 -2.46 -2.21 -9.09
CA ARG A 11 -3.83 -1.82 -9.44
C ARG A 11 -4.35 -0.70 -8.55
N TYR A 12 -5.50 -0.14 -8.91
CA TYR A 12 -6.26 0.77 -8.06
C TYR A 12 -6.59 0.13 -6.70
N VAL A 13 -6.50 0.92 -5.62
CA VAL A 13 -6.78 0.49 -4.24
C VAL A 13 -7.98 1.27 -3.71
N ASP A 14 -9.05 0.54 -3.40
CA ASP A 14 -10.26 1.11 -2.83
C ASP A 14 -10.31 0.99 -1.29
N SER A 15 -11.40 1.48 -0.68
CA SER A 15 -11.57 1.44 0.77
C SER A 15 -11.78 0.01 1.32
N GLY A 16 -12.29 -0.91 0.50
CA GLY A 16 -12.41 -2.32 0.85
C GLY A 16 -11.04 -2.99 0.92
N ASP A 17 -10.16 -2.69 -0.04
CA ASP A 17 -8.75 -3.10 0.00
C ASP A 17 -8.04 -2.53 1.24
N ALA A 18 -8.20 -1.24 1.53
CA ALA A 18 -7.57 -0.61 2.69
C ALA A 18 -8.00 -1.26 4.02
N LYS A 19 -9.30 -1.55 4.19
CA LYS A 19 -9.81 -2.28 5.38
C LYS A 19 -9.17 -3.66 5.53
N LYS A 20 -9.02 -4.40 4.42
CA LYS A 20 -8.35 -5.71 4.42
C LYS A 20 -6.87 -5.60 4.78
N ILE A 21 -6.19 -4.57 4.30
CA ILE A 21 -4.77 -4.29 4.62
C ILE A 21 -4.61 -4.01 6.12
N ILE A 22 -5.42 -3.11 6.67
CA ILE A 22 -5.41 -2.74 8.10
C ILE A 22 -5.71 -3.97 8.98
N ALA A 23 -6.66 -4.82 8.57
CA ALA A 23 -7.02 -6.02 9.31
C ALA A 23 -5.87 -7.02 9.47
N LYS A 24 -4.83 -6.97 8.63
CA LYS A 24 -3.63 -7.82 8.77
C LYS A 24 -2.78 -7.44 9.99
N LYS A 25 -2.86 -6.19 10.48
CA LYS A 25 -2.11 -5.64 11.63
C LYS A 25 -0.57 -5.66 11.53
N THR A 26 -0.01 -6.20 10.46
CA THR A 26 1.45 -6.29 10.22
C THR A 26 1.93 -5.41 9.07
N ILE A 27 1.02 -4.73 8.36
CA ILE A 27 1.37 -3.86 7.24
C ILE A 27 1.65 -2.44 7.75
N ILE A 28 2.82 -1.92 7.44
CA ILE A 28 3.25 -0.55 7.81
C ILE A 28 3.29 0.39 6.61
N GLY A 29 3.17 -0.13 5.39
CA GLY A 29 3.15 0.66 4.17
C GLY A 29 2.42 -0.01 3.02
N VAL A 30 1.85 0.80 2.14
CA VAL A 30 1.22 0.36 0.88
C VAL A 30 1.83 1.11 -0.29
N VAL A 31 2.38 0.38 -1.26
CA VAL A 31 2.91 0.96 -2.50
C VAL A 31 2.09 0.43 -3.66
N THR A 32 1.62 1.30 -4.54
CA THR A 32 0.87 0.88 -5.72
C THR A 32 1.26 1.59 -6.99
N THR A 33 1.21 0.85 -8.12
CA THR A 33 1.31 1.43 -9.46
C THR A 33 0.02 2.13 -9.88
N GLY A 34 -1.11 1.82 -9.22
CA GLY A 34 -2.40 2.48 -9.46
C GLY A 34 -2.60 3.70 -8.58
N LYS A 35 -3.81 4.27 -8.61
CA LYS A 35 -4.25 5.28 -7.63
C LYS A 35 -4.82 4.61 -6.39
N ILE A 36 -4.76 5.30 -5.27
CA ILE A 36 -5.46 4.97 -4.03
C ILE A 36 -6.65 5.93 -3.90
N SER A 37 -7.83 5.39 -3.65
CA SER A 37 -9.03 6.22 -3.46
C SER A 37 -8.87 7.18 -2.27
N LYS A 38 -9.49 8.38 -2.32
CA LYS A 38 -9.47 9.30 -1.16
C LYS A 38 -9.95 8.65 0.15
N PRO A 39 -11.05 7.85 0.15
CA PRO A 39 -11.46 7.14 1.36
C PRO A 39 -10.44 6.10 1.83
N ALA A 40 -9.74 5.41 0.92
CA ALA A 40 -8.69 4.46 1.28
C ALA A 40 -7.48 5.16 1.92
N LYS A 41 -7.02 6.30 1.36
CA LYS A 41 -5.93 7.10 1.95
C LYS A 41 -6.25 7.50 3.38
N LYS A 42 -7.47 8.04 3.60
CA LYS A 42 -7.93 8.40 4.94
C LYS A 42 -7.86 7.23 5.94
N LEU A 43 -8.32 6.04 5.52
CA LEU A 43 -8.25 4.84 6.37
C LEU A 43 -6.80 4.42 6.68
N LEU A 44 -5.90 4.52 5.69
CA LEU A 44 -4.48 4.21 5.89
C LEU A 44 -3.81 5.23 6.82
N ASP A 45 -4.08 6.52 6.64
CA ASP A 45 -3.58 7.60 7.49
C ASP A 45 -4.05 7.42 8.95
N GLU A 46 -5.34 7.14 9.16
CA GLU A 46 -5.93 6.87 10.49
C GLU A 46 -5.32 5.63 11.15
N ALA A 47 -4.90 4.64 10.36
CA ALA A 47 -4.24 3.43 10.83
C ALA A 47 -2.72 3.57 10.99
N GLY A 48 -2.13 4.73 10.67
CA GLY A 48 -0.69 4.95 10.71
C GLY A 48 0.10 4.18 9.65
N ILE A 49 -0.54 3.82 8.53
CA ILE A 49 0.07 3.08 7.42
C ILE A 49 0.49 4.07 6.33
N ALA A 50 1.79 4.11 6.03
CA ALA A 50 2.31 4.95 4.96
C ALA A 50 1.78 4.50 3.59
N TRP A 51 1.68 5.41 2.62
CA TRP A 51 1.26 5.03 1.27
C TRP A 51 1.96 5.81 0.16
N ALA A 52 2.14 5.15 -0.97
CA ALA A 52 2.62 5.71 -2.22
C ALA A 52 1.78 5.18 -3.39
N GLU A 53 1.41 6.07 -4.31
CA GLU A 53 0.58 5.75 -5.47
C GLU A 53 1.21 6.25 -6.77
N ASN A 54 0.76 5.69 -7.90
CA ASN A 54 1.33 5.95 -9.23
C ASN A 54 2.85 5.69 -9.30
N VAL A 55 3.36 4.72 -8.51
CA VAL A 55 4.75 4.28 -8.61
C VAL A 55 4.96 3.57 -9.95
N SER A 56 6.03 3.89 -10.68
CA SER A 56 6.25 3.29 -11.99
C SER A 56 6.43 1.78 -11.84
N LYS A 57 5.90 1.00 -12.79
CA LYS A 57 6.17 -0.44 -12.85
C LYS A 57 7.66 -0.75 -13.01
N GLU A 58 8.40 0.18 -13.59
CA GLU A 58 9.84 0.07 -13.80
C GLU A 58 10.61 0.13 -12.48
N ASP A 59 10.12 0.90 -11.50
CA ASP A 59 10.74 1.01 -10.18
C ASP A 59 10.67 -0.30 -9.38
N PHE A 60 9.64 -1.12 -9.62
CA PHE A 60 9.50 -2.44 -8.98
C PHE A 60 10.36 -3.53 -9.61
N ASN A 61 10.70 -3.38 -10.90
CA ASN A 61 11.34 -4.42 -11.69
C ASN A 61 12.80 -4.09 -12.03
N LYS A 62 13.36 -3.02 -11.45
CA LYS A 62 14.73 -2.63 -11.75
C LYS A 62 15.69 -3.72 -11.28
N PRO A 63 16.50 -4.33 -12.17
CA PRO A 63 17.52 -5.26 -11.74
C PRO A 63 18.49 -4.53 -10.82
N LEU A 64 18.80 -5.14 -9.66
CA LEU A 64 19.82 -4.65 -8.75
C LEU A 64 21.17 -4.78 -9.47
N SER A 65 21.68 -3.66 -9.98
CA SER A 65 23.04 -3.53 -10.53
C SER A 65 24.06 -3.42 -9.41
#